data_AF-A0AAW0GNG5-F1
#
_entry.id   AF-A0AAW0GNG5-F1
#
_cell.length_a   1.000
_cell.length_b   1.000
_cell.length_c   1.000
_cell.angle_alpha   90.00
_cell.angle_beta   90.00
_cell.angle_gamma   90.00
#
_symmetry.space_group_name_H-M   'P 1'
#
loop_
_entity.id
_entity.type
_entity.pdbx_description
1 polymer ?
#
loop_
_entity_poly.entity_id
_entity_poly.type
_entity_poly.pdbx_seq_one_letter_code
_entity_poly.pdbx_strand_id
1 'polypeptide(L)' 'MPSLIDKDTDKQFYTRTGTDGQKYNLVFSDEFETEGRTFWPGDDPFWEAVDLNYWPTGDIEWYDPQVHSVIKLLYL' A
#
# COMPACT_ATOMS: atom_id res chain seq x y z
N MET A 1 0.48 -1.99 -18.15
CA MET A 1 -0.42 -1.18 -17.29
C MET A 1 -0.55 -1.90 -15.96
N PRO A 2 -0.44 -1.20 -14.83
CA PRO A 2 -0.60 -1.79 -13.50
C PRO A 2 -2.03 -2.35 -13.32
N SER A 3 -2.16 -3.48 -12.63
CA SER A 3 -3.45 -4.09 -12.30
C SER A 3 -3.97 -3.50 -10.98
N LEU A 4 -5.28 -3.29 -10.86
CA LEU A 4 -5.88 -2.84 -9.61
C LEU A 4 -5.83 -3.91 -8.52
N ILE A 5 -5.89 -5.19 -8.91
CA ILE A 5 -5.75 -6.31 -7.98
C ILE A 5 -4.33 -6.84 -8.11
N ASP A 6 -3.60 -6.88 -7.00
CA ASP A 6 -2.29 -7.47 -6.92
C ASP A 6 -2.33 -8.94 -7.39
N LYS A 7 -1.31 -9.34 -8.15
CA LYS A 7 -1.14 -10.70 -8.64
C LYS A 7 -0.95 -11.70 -7.50
N ASP A 8 -0.42 -11.23 -6.37
CA ASP A 8 -0.09 -12.06 -5.21
C ASP A 8 -1.29 -12.18 -4.26
N THR A 9 -2.37 -11.42 -4.49
CA THR A 9 -3.64 -11.58 -3.76
C THR A 9 -4.28 -12.93 -4.08
N ASP A 10 -4.48 -13.75 -3.04
CA ASP A 10 -5.16 -15.03 -3.15
C ASP A 10 -6.62 -14.83 -3.62
N LYS A 11 -7.03 -15.66 -4.59
CA LYS A 11 -8.37 -15.68 -5.18
C LYS A 11 -9.48 -15.90 -4.15
N GLN A 12 -9.19 -16.51 -3.01
CA GLN A 12 -10.18 -16.66 -1.94
C GLN A 12 -10.67 -15.30 -1.39
N PHE A 13 -9.87 -14.25 -1.51
CA PHE A 13 -10.22 -12.89 -1.04
C PHE A 13 -10.95 -12.04 -2.09
N TYR A 14 -11.16 -12.55 -3.31
CA TYR A 14 -11.77 -11.77 -4.39
C TYR A 14 -13.25 -11.50 -4.14
N THR A 15 -13.89 -12.28 -3.26
CA THR A 15 -15.27 -12.06 -2.88
C THR A 15 -15.49 -12.29 -1.39
N ARG A 16 -16.32 -11.46 -0.77
CA ARG A 16 -16.74 -11.63 0.63
C ARG A 16 -18.22 -11.33 0.77
N THR A 17 -18.91 -12.11 1.59
CA THR A 17 -20.27 -11.76 2.03
C THR A 17 -20.18 -10.81 3.21
N GLY A 18 -20.80 -9.64 3.10
CA GLY A 18 -20.87 -8.66 4.19
C GLY A 18 -21.85 -9.08 5.27
N THR A 19 -21.84 -8.34 6.37
CA THR A 19 -22.77 -8.57 7.50
C THR A 19 -24.22 -8.24 7.14
N ASP A 20 -24.43 -7.53 6.03
CA ASP A 20 -25.72 -7.22 5.42
C ASP A 20 -26.24 -8.35 4.50
N GLY A 21 -25.50 -9.45 4.36
CA GLY A 21 -25.83 -10.57 3.49
C GLY A 21 -25.48 -10.35 2.01
N GLN A 22 -24.92 -9.18 1.67
CA GLN A 22 -24.57 -8.84 0.28
C GLN A 22 -23.21 -9.39 -0.11
N LYS A 23 -23.05 -9.75 -1.38
CA LYS A 23 -21.76 -10.19 -1.94
C LYS A 23 -20.96 -8.99 -2.44
N TYR A 24 -19.79 -8.80 -1.87
CA TYR A 24 -18.81 -7.79 -2.27
C TYR A 24 -17.73 -8.43 -3.14
N ASN A 25 -17.31 -7.71 -4.18
CA ASN A 25 -16.18 -8.08 -5.02
C ASN A 25 -14.99 -7.19 -4.68
N LEU A 26 -13.80 -7.76 -4.63
CA LEU A 26 -12.55 -7.03 -4.50
C LEU A 26 -12.32 -6.20 -5.77
N VAL A 27 -12.01 -4.91 -5.60
CA VAL A 27 -11.78 -3.98 -6.70
C VAL A 27 -10.37 -3.40 -6.71
N PHE A 28 -9.65 -3.49 -5.59
CA PHE A 28 -8.28 -3.04 -5.44
C PHE A 28 -7.58 -3.84 -4.35
N SER A 29 -6.31 -4.21 -4.55
CA SER A 29 -5.45 -4.79 -3.52
C SER A 29 -3.97 -4.48 -3.78
N ASP A 30 -3.20 -4.46 -2.70
CA ASP A 30 -1.76 -4.32 -2.69
C ASP A 30 -1.22 -5.08 -1.47
N GLU A 31 -0.43 -6.14 -1.71
CA GLU A 31 0.08 -7.00 -0.63
C GLU A 31 1.44 -6.51 -0.10
N PHE A 32 2.03 -5.48 -0.73
CA PHE A 32 3.33 -4.93 -0.34
C PHE A 32 4.44 -5.98 -0.22
N GLU A 33 4.49 -6.97 -1.12
CA GLU A 33 5.50 -8.05 -1.08
C GLU A 33 6.70 -7.83 -2.01
N THR A 34 6.69 -6.76 -2.80
CA THR A 34 7.78 -6.43 -3.73
C THR A 34 8.90 -5.71 -2.98
N GLU A 35 9.96 -6.45 -2.65
CA GLU A 35 11.14 -5.93 -1.96
C GLU A 35 11.79 -4.75 -2.70
N GLY A 36 12.22 -3.73 -1.95
CA GLY A 36 12.90 -2.55 -2.50
C GLY A 36 11.98 -1.59 -3.26
N ARG A 37 10.66 -1.85 -3.28
CA ARG A 37 9.65 -0.91 -3.78
C ARG A 37 9.69 0.38 -2.96
N THR A 38 9.86 1.50 -3.65
CA THR A 38 9.90 2.85 -3.12
C THR A 38 8.59 3.58 -3.40
N PHE A 39 8.36 4.65 -2.64
CA PHE A 39 7.15 5.48 -2.77
C PHE A 39 7.50 6.95 -3.01
N TRP A 40 8.61 7.21 -3.70
CA TRP A 40 8.93 8.57 -4.15
C TRP A 40 7.92 9.05 -5.20
N PRO A 41 7.84 10.37 -5.44
CA PRO A 41 7.00 10.92 -6.49
C PRO A 41 7.24 10.28 -7.85
N GLY A 42 6.21 9.58 -8.35
CA GLY A 42 6.23 8.88 -9.63
C GLY A 42 6.87 7.49 -9.66
N ASP A 43 7.40 6.98 -8.54
CA ASP A 43 8.02 5.64 -8.49
C ASP A 43 6.98 4.51 -8.50
N ASP A 44 5.79 4.76 -7.94
CA ASP A 44 4.76 3.75 -7.79
C ASP A 44 3.45 4.14 -8.50
N PRO A 45 2.76 3.19 -9.16
CA PRO A 45 1.54 3.48 -9.92
C PRO A 45 0.33 3.89 -9.08
N PHE A 46 0.29 3.57 -7.79
CA PHE A 46 -0.89 3.78 -6.93
C PHE A 46 -0.60 4.57 -5.67
N TRP A 47 0.64 4.53 -5.16
CA TRP A 47 1.03 5.16 -3.91
C TRP A 47 2.10 6.22 -4.13
N GLU A 48 2.05 7.29 -3.36
CA GLU A 48 3.12 8.28 -3.31
C GLU A 48 3.26 8.71 -1.85
N ALA A 49 4.44 8.50 -1.27
CA ALA A 49 4.72 8.95 0.08
C ALA A 49 4.90 10.47 0.07
N VAL A 50 4.32 11.11 1.07
CA VAL A 50 4.36 12.56 1.20
C VAL A 50 5.70 12.97 1.78
N ASP A 51 6.31 13.99 1.19
CA ASP A 51 7.52 14.65 1.70
C ASP A 51 7.13 16.02 2.31
N LEU A 52 6.93 16.08 3.62
CA LEU A 52 6.60 17.34 4.30
C LEU A 52 6.96 17.37 5.78
N ASN A 53 7.11 18.59 6.31
CA ASN A 53 7.02 18.88 7.73
C ASN A 53 5.76 19.69 8.02
N TYR A 54 4.90 19.13 8.86
CA TYR A 54 3.59 19.73 9.17
C TYR A 54 3.73 20.77 10.30
N TRP A 55 4.47 21.84 10.01
CA TRP A 55 4.74 22.94 10.92
C TRP A 55 3.51 23.57 11.61
N PRO A 56 2.31 23.69 10.99
CA PRO A 56 1.16 24.35 11.62
C PRO A 56 0.64 23.70 12.91
N THR A 57 0.91 22.42 13.15
CA THR A 57 0.51 21.71 14.38
C THR A 57 1.62 21.65 15.43
N GLY A 58 2.84 22.08 15.08
CA GLY A 58 4.01 21.98 15.95
C GLY A 58 4.63 20.58 15.97
N ASP A 59 4.39 19.77 14.93
CA ASP A 59 4.96 18.44 14.81
C ASP A 59 6.49 18.53 14.61
N ILE A 60 7.23 17.75 15.39
CA ILE A 60 8.71 17.70 15.31
C ILE A 60 9.14 16.72 14.21
N GLU A 61 8.26 15.78 13.88
CA GLU A 61 8.47 14.73 12.90
C GLU A 61 8.47 15.29 11.46
N TRP A 62 9.41 14.80 10.65
CA TRP A 62 9.43 14.99 9.20
C TRP A 62 8.86 13.73 8.54
N TYR A 63 7.90 13.90 7.63
CA TYR A 63 7.43 12.82 6.76
C TYR A 63 8.37 12.77 5.56
N ASP A 64 9.22 11.75 5.47
CA ASP A 64 10.18 11.55 4.39
C ASP A 64 9.84 10.25 3.62
N PRO A 65 9.78 10.25 2.28
CA PRO A 65 9.59 9.03 1.52
C PRO A 65 10.65 7.95 1.80
N GLN A 66 11.86 8.31 2.23
CA GLN A 66 12.95 7.39 2.56
C GLN A 66 12.64 6.46 3.73
N VAL A 67 11.75 6.85 4.65
CA VAL A 67 11.32 5.97 5.75
C VAL A 67 10.29 4.93 5.32
N HIS A 68 9.81 4.97 4.07
CA HIS A 68 8.81 4.05 3.53
C HIS A 68 9.42 3.21 2.40
N SER A 69 9.71 1.94 2.70
CA SER A 69 10.08 0.95 1.70
C SER A 69 9.61 -0.44 2.15
N VAL A 70 9.34 -1.32 1.19
CA VAL A 70 8.97 -2.70 1.49
C VAL A 70 10.24 -3.50 1.85
N ILE A 71 10.31 -3.94 3.11
CA ILE A 71 11.35 -4.84 3.61
C ILE A 71 10.72 -6.22 3.78
N LYS A 72 11.13 -7.19 2.96
CA LYS A 72 10.74 -8.59 3.17
C LYS A 72 11.61 -9.19 4.27
N LEU A 73 11.05 -9.33 5.47
CA LEU A 73 11.69 -10.10 6.55
C LEU A 73 11.79 -11.56 6.10
N LEU A 74 12.95 -11.96 5.57
CA LEU A 74 13.30 -13.37 5.46
C LEU A 74 13.42 -13.93 6.87
N TYR A 75 12.40 -14.67 7.30
CA TYR A 75 12.55 -15.61 8.41
C TYR A 75 13.56 -16.68 7.97
N LEU A 76 14.71 -16.74 8.66
CA LEU A 76 15.62 -17.90 8.69
C LEU A 76 14.96 -19.07 9.43
#